data_AF-A0A412KG37-F1
#
_entry.id   AF-A0A412KG37-F1
#
_cell.length_a   1.000
_cell.length_b   1.000
_cell.length_c   1.000
_cell.angle_alpha   90.00
_cell.angle_beta   90.00
_cell.angle_gamma   90.00
#
_symmetry.space_group_name_H-M   'P 1'
#
loop_
_entity.id
_entity.type
_entity.pdbx_description
1 polymer ?
#
loop_
_entity_poly.entity_id
_entity_poly.type
_entity_poly.pdbx_seq_one_letter_code
_entity_poly.pdbx_strand_id
1 'polypeptide(L)'
;MRCAIVDSGVQRELSGNNIFGGITFKRSEAGIEIIENEYQDENGHGSMVYRTLAQTDTEFYIVKVLNESNQGNSLTLCEALKWLLNIEVKLIVICISTNNLEMGQEYEKLINKLSIQGKILFASWTNNGRDT
;
A
#
# COMPACT_ATOMS: atom_id res chain seq x y z
N MET A 1 2.76 -17.02 -4.98
CA MET A 1 3.26 -16.20 -3.82
C MET A 1 2.25 -15.11 -3.50
N ARG A 2 2.12 -14.61 -2.26
CA ARG A 2 1.19 -13.51 -1.93
C ARG A 2 1.90 -12.18 -1.70
N CYS A 3 1.41 -11.14 -2.37
CA CYS A 3 1.96 -9.78 -2.35
C CYS A 3 0.89 -8.76 -1.96
N ALA A 4 1.21 -7.81 -1.10
CA ALA A 4 0.42 -6.59 -0.93
C ALA A 4 1.00 -5.46 -1.78
N ILE A 5 0.12 -4.69 -2.44
CA ILE A 5 0.49 -3.43 -3.10
C ILE A 5 -0.16 -2.29 -2.32
N VAL A 6 0.66 -1.38 -1.79
CA VAL A 6 0.20 -0.20 -1.05
C VAL A 6 0.36 1.03 -1.96
N ASP A 7 -0.75 1.48 -2.55
CA ASP A 7 -0.74 2.50 -3.61
C ASP A 7 -2.11 3.20 -3.80
N SER A 8 -2.48 3.63 -5.01
CA SER A 8 -3.77 4.25 -5.38
C SER A 8 -4.90 3.26 -5.68
N GLY A 9 -4.61 1.95 -5.68
CA GLY A 9 -5.57 0.89 -5.98
C GLY A 9 -5.22 0.10 -7.24
N VAL A 10 -6.18 -0.65 -7.77
CA VAL A 10 -6.12 -1.27 -9.10
C VAL A 10 -7.43 -1.04 -9.86
N GLN A 11 -7.33 -0.68 -11.14
CA GLN A 11 -8.49 -0.54 -12.04
C GLN A 11 -9.22 -1.88 -12.19
N ARG A 12 -10.55 -1.89 -12.05
CA ARG A 12 -11.40 -3.09 -12.26
C ARG A 12 -11.12 -3.85 -13.54
N GLU A 13 -10.80 -3.15 -14.63
CA GLU A 13 -10.47 -3.75 -15.93
C GLU A 13 -9.20 -4.59 -15.90
N LEU A 14 -8.31 -4.31 -14.93
CA LEU A 14 -7.07 -5.04 -14.69
C LEU A 14 -7.16 -6.05 -13.56
N SER A 15 -8.21 -5.96 -12.74
CA SER A 15 -8.46 -6.91 -11.66
C SER A 15 -8.73 -8.29 -12.22
N GLY A 16 -7.66 -9.07 -12.36
CA GLY A 16 -7.72 -10.49 -12.73
C GLY A 16 -8.09 -11.38 -11.55
N ASN A 17 -8.19 -12.69 -11.81
CA ASN A 17 -8.47 -13.71 -10.79
C ASN A 17 -7.36 -13.87 -9.74
N ASN A 18 -6.27 -13.11 -9.84
CA ASN A 18 -5.15 -13.14 -8.92
C ASN A 18 -5.25 -12.08 -7.82
N ILE A 19 -6.30 -11.27 -7.74
CA ILE A 19 -6.54 -10.39 -6.60
C ILE A 19 -7.46 -11.11 -5.60
N PHE A 20 -6.96 -11.41 -4.40
CA PHE A 20 -7.73 -12.15 -3.39
C PHE A 20 -8.43 -11.25 -2.36
N GLY A 21 -8.20 -9.93 -2.44
CA GLY A 21 -8.88 -8.94 -1.61
C GLY A 21 -8.27 -7.55 -1.74
N GLY A 22 -8.90 -6.60 -1.09
CA GLY A 22 -8.34 -5.27 -0.96
C GLY A 22 -9.12 -4.38 -0.01
N ILE A 23 -8.56 -3.20 0.23
CA ILE A 23 -9.01 -2.28 1.26
C ILE A 23 -8.60 -0.84 0.91
N THR A 24 -9.42 0.13 1.31
CA THR A 24 -9.11 1.56 1.19
C THR A 24 -9.00 2.20 2.57
N PHE A 25 -7.94 2.99 2.76
CA PHE A 25 -7.75 3.89 3.89
C PHE A 25 -7.87 5.33 3.41
N LYS A 26 -8.91 6.03 3.86
CA LYS A 26 -9.20 7.43 3.46
C LYS A 26 -9.21 8.34 4.67
N ARG A 27 -8.65 9.54 4.55
CA ARG A 27 -8.79 10.57 5.58
C ARG A 27 -10.15 11.27 5.41
N SER A 28 -10.93 11.33 6.50
CA SER A 28 -12.16 12.11 6.63
C SER A 28 -12.02 13.13 7.76
N GLU A 29 -13.04 13.97 7.96
CA GLU A 29 -13.10 14.91 9.08
C GLU A 29 -13.12 14.18 10.45
N ALA A 30 -13.75 13.01 10.50
CA ALA A 30 -13.90 12.20 11.71
C ALA A 30 -12.67 11.31 12.00
N GLY A 31 -11.70 11.21 11.09
CA GLY A 31 -10.51 10.37 11.28
C GLY A 31 -10.12 9.60 10.03
N ILE A 32 -9.68 8.35 10.21
CA ILE A 32 -9.37 7.44 9.10
C ILE A 32 -10.58 6.54 8.88
N GLU A 33 -11.15 6.61 7.68
CA GLU A 33 -12.19 5.71 7.20
C GLU A 33 -11.53 4.48 6.56
N ILE A 34 -12.03 3.30 6.92
CA ILE A 34 -11.56 2.01 6.41
C ILE A 34 -12.71 1.39 5.62
N ILE A 35 -12.49 1.13 4.34
CA ILE A 35 -13.51 0.60 3.44
C ILE A 35 -12.99 -0.73 2.88
N GLU A 36 -13.55 -1.83 3.38
CA GLU A 36 -13.19 -3.18 2.93
C GLU A 36 -13.74 -3.48 1.54
N ASN A 37 -12.99 -4.27 0.76
CA ASN A 37 -13.32 -4.68 -0.61
C ASN A 37 -13.53 -3.53 -1.59
N GLU A 38 -13.06 -2.32 -1.23
CA GLU A 38 -12.97 -1.19 -2.13
C GLU A 38 -11.50 -0.84 -2.33
N TYR A 39 -11.07 -0.81 -3.59
CA TYR A 39 -9.69 -0.58 -3.99
C TYR A 39 -9.59 -0.19 -5.48
N GLN A 40 -10.69 0.33 -6.06
CA GLN A 40 -10.67 0.86 -7.41
C GLN A 40 -9.65 1.98 -7.52
N ASP A 41 -8.84 1.94 -8.57
CA ASP A 41 -7.90 3.01 -8.89
C ASP A 41 -8.55 4.03 -9.83
N GLU A 42 -8.63 5.28 -9.39
CA GLU A 42 -9.07 6.42 -10.21
C GLU A 42 -7.89 7.28 -10.71
N ASN A 43 -6.66 6.98 -10.28
CA ASN A 43 -5.47 7.70 -10.73
C ASN A 43 -4.70 6.95 -11.83
N GLY A 44 -4.49 5.65 -11.65
CA GLY A 44 -3.75 4.78 -12.55
C GLY A 44 -2.34 4.40 -12.08
N HIS A 45 -1.80 5.07 -11.03
CA HIS A 45 -0.46 4.80 -10.52
C HIS A 45 -0.32 3.38 -9.97
N GLY A 46 -1.20 2.98 -9.04
CA GLY A 46 -1.22 1.64 -8.47
C GLY A 46 -1.49 0.54 -9.49
N SER A 47 -2.33 0.84 -10.49
CA SER A 47 -2.56 -0.07 -11.63
C SER A 47 -1.28 -0.33 -12.45
N MET A 48 -0.42 0.67 -12.61
CA MET A 48 0.87 0.51 -13.30
C MET A 48 1.86 -0.34 -12.47
N VAL A 49 1.88 -0.15 -11.15
CA VAL A 49 2.65 -0.99 -10.21
C VAL A 49 2.17 -2.45 -10.31
N TYR A 50 0.86 -2.66 -10.23
CA TYR A 50 0.25 -3.98 -10.39
C TYR A 50 0.65 -4.64 -11.72
N ARG A 51 0.49 -3.96 -12.86
CA ARG A 51 0.88 -4.50 -14.18
C ARG A 51 2.35 -4.91 -14.26
N THR A 52 3.23 -4.17 -13.58
CA THR A 52 4.66 -4.46 -13.54
C THR A 52 4.94 -5.76 -12.77
N LEU A 53 4.18 -6.04 -11.72
CA LEU A 53 4.35 -7.23 -10.87
C LEU A 53 3.54 -8.45 -11.36
N ALA A 54 2.42 -8.21 -12.06
CA ALA A 54 1.44 -9.22 -12.46
C ALA A 54 1.93 -10.19 -13.57
N GLN A 55 3.23 -10.22 -13.86
CA GLN A 55 3.83 -11.15 -14.84
C GLN A 55 4.13 -12.55 -14.26
N THR A 56 3.71 -12.83 -13.03
CA THR A 56 4.07 -14.05 -12.28
C THR A 56 2.85 -14.72 -11.62
N ASP A 57 3.01 -15.95 -11.14
CA ASP A 57 2.05 -16.72 -10.31
C ASP A 57 1.94 -16.12 -8.88
N THR A 58 1.58 -14.84 -8.84
CA THR A 58 1.45 -14.03 -7.62
C THR A 58 0.01 -13.63 -7.43
N GLU A 59 -0.50 -13.86 -6.22
CA GLU A 59 -1.78 -13.34 -5.76
C GLU A 59 -1.57 -12.03 -5.02
N PHE A 60 -2.48 -11.08 -5.21
CA PHE A 60 -2.36 -9.72 -4.75
C PHE A 60 -3.45 -9.34 -3.75
N TYR A 61 -3.04 -8.60 -2.73
CA TYR A 61 -3.91 -7.85 -1.84
C TYR A 61 -3.71 -6.35 -2.09
N ILE A 62 -4.77 -5.65 -2.46
CA ILE A 62 -4.66 -4.24 -2.85
C ILE A 62 -4.97 -3.34 -1.66
N VAL A 63 -4.03 -2.48 -1.29
CA VAL A 63 -4.17 -1.53 -0.19
C VAL A 63 -4.12 -0.12 -0.76
N LYS A 64 -5.29 0.51 -0.88
CA LYS A 64 -5.42 1.87 -1.38
C LYS A 64 -5.24 2.89 -0.26
N VAL A 65 -4.21 3.72 -0.36
CA VAL A 65 -3.90 4.80 0.60
C VAL A 65 -3.79 6.17 -0.06
N LEU A 66 -3.81 6.23 -1.39
CA LEU A 66 -3.80 7.44 -2.21
C LEU A 66 -5.18 7.69 -2.81
N ASN A 67 -5.54 8.97 -2.96
CA ASN A 67 -6.77 9.40 -3.61
C ASN A 67 -6.59 9.54 -5.14
N GLU A 68 -7.63 9.99 -5.85
CA GLU A 68 -7.63 10.20 -7.30
C GLU A 68 -6.56 11.20 -7.79
N SER A 69 -6.12 12.10 -6.91
CA SER A 69 -5.05 13.07 -7.17
C SER A 69 -3.65 12.56 -6.81
N ASN A 70 -3.52 11.26 -6.53
CA ASN A 70 -2.29 10.61 -6.06
C ASN A 70 -1.73 11.18 -4.74
N GLN A 71 -2.62 11.71 -3.89
CA GLN A 71 -2.28 12.28 -2.59
C GLN A 71 -2.70 11.31 -1.48
N GLY A 72 -1.83 11.15 -0.50
CA GLY A 72 -2.08 10.33 0.69
C GLY A 72 -1.81 11.10 1.97
N ASN A 73 -1.98 10.42 3.10
CA ASN A 73 -1.68 10.95 4.41
C ASN A 73 -0.78 9.96 5.16
N SER A 74 0.21 10.46 5.92
CA SER A 74 1.10 9.58 6.68
C SER A 74 0.35 8.64 7.65
N LEU A 75 -0.79 9.06 8.17
CA LEU A 75 -1.65 8.24 9.02
C LEU A 75 -2.37 7.13 8.23
N THR A 76 -2.82 7.38 6.98
CA THR A 76 -3.44 6.31 6.16
C THR A 76 -2.42 5.22 5.85
N LEU A 77 -1.17 5.59 5.56
CA LEU A 77 -0.08 4.62 5.38
C LEU A 77 0.22 3.85 6.68
N CYS A 78 0.19 4.52 7.84
CA CYS A 78 0.42 3.87 9.13
C CYS A 78 -0.66 2.81 9.44
N GLU A 79 -1.94 3.15 9.25
CA GLU A 79 -3.05 2.22 9.44
C GLU A 79 -3.02 1.07 8.42
N ALA A 80 -2.60 1.34 7.18
CA ALA A 80 -2.37 0.30 6.19
C ALA A 80 -1.29 -0.71 6.62
N LEU A 81 -0.16 -0.24 7.14
CA LEU A 81 0.90 -1.13 7.64
C LEU A 81 0.44 -1.95 8.86
N LYS A 82 -0.37 -1.35 9.75
CA LYS A 82 -0.99 -2.08 10.86
C LYS A 82 -1.94 -3.16 10.38
N TRP A 83 -2.78 -2.86 9.39
CA TRP A 83 -3.68 -3.83 8.77
C TRP A 83 -2.93 -5.03 8.20
N LEU A 84 -1.82 -4.78 7.51
CA LEU A 84 -0.98 -5.80 6.89
C LEU A 84 -0.30 -6.76 7.89
N LEU A 85 -0.28 -6.45 9.19
CA LEU A 85 0.15 -7.41 10.22
C LEU A 85 -0.76 -8.64 10.29
N ASN A 86 -2.03 -8.49 9.88
CA ASN A 86 -3.05 -9.54 9.92
C ASN A 86 -3.32 -10.17 8.55
N ILE A 87 -2.69 -9.67 7.49
CA ILE A 87 -2.87 -10.19 6.13
C ILE A 87 -1.74 -11.15 5.78
N GLU A 88 -2.10 -12.33 5.27
CA GLU A 88 -1.16 -13.37 4.87
C GLU A 88 -0.50 -13.04 3.51
N VAL A 89 0.46 -12.12 3.55
CA VAL A 89 1.35 -11.78 2.43
C VAL A 89 2.81 -11.98 2.82
N LYS A 90 3.64 -12.37 1.84
CA LYS A 90 5.10 -12.49 1.99
C LYS A 90 5.81 -11.21 1.57
N LEU A 91 5.28 -10.52 0.56
CA LEU A 91 5.85 -9.32 -0.03
C LEU A 91 4.91 -8.14 0.20
N ILE A 92 5.44 -6.96 0.54
CA ILE A 92 4.71 -5.70 0.58
C ILE A 92 5.47 -4.70 -0.29
N VAL A 93 4.81 -4.20 -1.33
CA VAL A 93 5.38 -3.22 -2.27
C VAL A 93 4.74 -1.86 -2.01
N ILE A 94 5.58 -0.85 -1.79
CA ILE A 94 5.19 0.53 -1.49
C ILE A 94 5.90 1.45 -2.49
N CYS A 95 5.18 1.97 -3.47
CA CYS A 95 5.74 2.90 -4.47
C CYS A 95 5.40 4.36 -4.11
N ILE A 96 5.56 4.70 -2.83
CA ILE A 96 5.22 6.00 -2.26
C ILE A 96 6.36 6.44 -1.34
N SER A 97 6.66 7.74 -1.30
CA SER A 97 7.57 8.34 -0.33
C SER A 97 6.86 9.41 0.49
N THR A 98 7.25 9.58 1.75
CA THR A 98 6.77 10.66 2.63
C THR A 98 7.96 11.37 3.27
N ASN A 99 7.84 12.66 3.52
CA ASN A 99 8.82 13.48 4.24
C ASN A 99 8.38 13.80 5.69
N ASN A 100 7.34 13.14 6.18
CA ASN A 100 6.85 13.35 7.54
C ASN A 100 7.74 12.61 8.55
N LEU A 101 8.76 13.30 9.05
CA LEU A 101 9.72 12.76 10.02
C LEU A 101 9.09 12.39 11.37
N GLU A 102 7.97 13.03 11.76
CA GLU A 102 7.29 12.75 13.03
C GLU A 102 6.75 11.31 13.08
N MET A 103 6.42 10.75 11.92
CA MET A 103 5.91 9.38 11.79
C MET A 103 7.02 8.33 11.66
N GLY A 104 8.29 8.75 11.55
CA GLY A 104 9.42 7.85 11.28
C GLY A 104 9.55 6.71 12.29
N GLN A 105 9.46 7.03 13.59
CA GLN A 105 9.54 6.03 14.66
C GLN A 105 8.37 5.03 14.63
N GLU A 106 7.17 5.49 14.26
CA GLU A 106 6.00 4.62 14.19
C GLU A 106 6.10 3.67 12.98
N TYR A 107 6.56 4.17 11.83
CA TYR A 107 6.86 3.32 10.69
C TYR A 107 7.93 2.30 11.01
N GLU A 108 9.05 2.70 11.63
CA GLU A 108 10.12 1.77 12.00
C GLU A 108 9.60 0.63 12.89
N LYS A 109 8.78 0.96 13.92
CA LYS A 109 8.15 -0.06 14.77
C LYS A 109 7.27 -1.02 13.98
N LEU A 110 6.47 -0.54 13.04
CA LEU A 110 5.57 -1.37 12.24
C LEU A 110 6.35 -2.24 11.24
N ILE A 111 7.32 -1.66 10.54
CA ILE A 111 8.21 -2.37 9.61
C ILE A 111 8.96 -3.49 10.34
N ASN A 112 9.48 -3.22 11.56
CA ASN A 112 10.12 -4.24 12.38
C ASN A 112 9.18 -5.39 12.74
N LYS A 113 7.92 -5.10 13.12
CA LYS A 113 6.92 -6.16 13.40
C LYS A 113 6.61 -6.99 12.15
N LEU A 114 6.41 -6.36 11.00
CA LEU A 114 6.17 -7.03 9.72
C LEU A 114 7.37 -7.92 9.34
N SER A 115 8.59 -7.42 9.52
CA SER A 115 9.83 -8.15 9.25
C SER A 115 10.01 -9.37 10.16
N ILE A 116 9.70 -9.25 11.45
CA ILE A 116 9.70 -10.38 12.41
C ILE A 116 8.70 -11.47 11.99
N GLN A 117 7.55 -11.10 11.40
CA GLN A 117 6.60 -12.05 10.80
C GLN A 117 7.11 -12.68 9.48
N GLY A 118 8.34 -12.37 9.07
CA GLY A 118 8.97 -12.88 7.86
C GLY A 118 8.48 -12.18 6.58
N LYS A 119 7.83 -11.02 6.67
CA LYS A 119 7.40 -10.23 5.51
C LYS A 119 8.56 -9.38 4.99
N ILE A 120 8.66 -9.27 3.67
CA ILE A 120 9.67 -8.46 3.00
C ILE A 120 9.00 -7.19 2.48
N LEU A 121 9.54 -6.04 2.83
CA LEU A 121 9.07 -4.75 2.34
C LEU A 121 10.00 -4.22 1.25
N PHE A 122 9.42 -3.81 0.12
CA PHE A 122 10.10 -3.04 -0.92
C PHE A 122 9.47 -1.67 -1.00
N ALA A 123 10.28 -0.62 -0.85
CA ALA A 123 9.86 0.76 -0.95
C ALA A 123 10.65 1.48 -2.05
N SER A 124 9.99 2.34 -2.82
CA SER A 124 10.67 3.24 -3.74
C SER A 124 11.47 4.30 -2.98
N TRP A 125 12.62 4.68 -3.54
CA TRP A 125 13.32 5.89 -3.09
C TRP A 125 12.56 7.15 -3.54
N THR A 126 12.79 8.27 -2.87
CA THR A 126 12.19 9.56 -3.25
C THR A 126 12.70 10.03 -4.61
N ASN A 127 11.79 10.53 -5.46
CA ASN A 127 12.13 11.08 -6.77
C ASN A 127 12.82 12.46 -6.69
N ASN A 128 12.83 13.09 -5.50
CA ASN A 128 13.34 14.45 -5.34
C ASN A 128 14.83 14.53 -4.94
N GLY A 129 15.53 13.39 -4.82
CA GLY A 129 16.99 13.33 -4.67
C GLY A 129 17.58 14.08 -3.46
N ARG A 130 16.74 14.51 -2.52
CA ARG A 130 17.18 15.15 -1.27
C ARG A 130 17.13 14.10 -0.18
N ASP A 131 18.30 13.81 0.38
CA ASP A 131 18.42 13.08 1.63
C ASP A 131 17.68 13.88 2.71
N THR A 132 16.56 13.37 3.20
CA THR A 132 15.85 13.91 4.38
C THR A 132 16.47 13.37 5.65
#